data_AF-A0A918NCK0-F1
#
_entry.id   AF-A0A918NCK0-F1
#
_cell.length_a   1.000
_cell.length_b   1.000
_cell.length_c   1.000
_cell.angle_alpha   90.00
_cell.angle_beta   90.00
_cell.angle_gamma   90.00
#
_symmetry.space_group_name_H-M   'P 1'
#
loop_
_entity.id
_entity.type
_entity.pdbx_description
1 polymer ?
#
loop_
_entity_poly.entity_id
_entity_poly.type
_entity_poly.pdbx_seq_one_letter_code
_entity_poly.pdbx_strand_id
1 'polypeptide(L)'
;MMKLDPKQFPWMRDAAINALFDAMPEGSLRFVGGCVRNALWGAPVADTDLACQLEPTEVIAALNHAGIRNIPTGIEHGTVTAVIAGQPYEITSLRRDVETDGRRATVSYTTIWSEDAQRRDLTINALYADWDGVVYDPTGLGLEDIQTRKFRFVGEAAARVQEDYLRILRFFRFLAWYGGQEKVDAASLKACREHQAGLKKLSSERVWMEVKNLLSAPNPIRACHIMLTNGILETILPEANNVDGLEAIIRLEAREGLKPDPLLRLMAMSPREPLQMALLTKRLKMSKSETNRLRGWADDGAQLSTDMPERDRLAAIYRSGKQVILDRSRLRAAGESDPIQSSRWMVLADLAMGWQPPKFPITGKDLAQAGVPKGPAMGKAMRALEALWVRSGFSTEKPQLLAALKFMGY
;
A
#
# COMPACT_ATOMS: atom_id res chain seq x y z
N MET A 1 -30.30 1.67 -21.06
CA MET A 1 -29.49 2.55 -20.19
C MET A 1 -29.07 1.73 -18.99
N MET A 2 -27.77 1.68 -18.67
CA MET A 2 -27.32 0.92 -17.50
C MET A 2 -27.67 1.69 -16.23
N LYS A 3 -28.12 0.99 -15.18
CA LYS A 3 -28.59 1.60 -13.93
C LYS A 3 -28.12 0.77 -12.75
N LEU A 4 -27.46 1.42 -11.79
CA LEU A 4 -27.20 0.88 -10.46
C LEU A 4 -28.50 0.94 -9.66
N ASP A 5 -28.83 -0.12 -8.93
CA ASP A 5 -29.94 -0.09 -7.98
C ASP A 5 -29.46 0.54 -6.66
N PRO A 6 -29.86 1.78 -6.32
CA PRO A 6 -29.34 2.45 -5.12
C PRO A 6 -29.69 1.71 -3.82
N LYS A 7 -30.70 0.82 -3.85
CA LYS A 7 -31.05 -0.01 -2.69
C LYS A 7 -29.99 -1.08 -2.39
N GLN A 8 -29.24 -1.50 -3.40
CA GLN A 8 -28.15 -2.47 -3.26
C GLN A 8 -26.84 -1.82 -2.82
N PHE A 9 -26.76 -0.48 -2.87
CA PHE A 9 -25.56 0.29 -2.59
C PHE A 9 -25.85 1.31 -1.48
N PRO A 10 -25.69 0.95 -0.19
CA PRO A 10 -26.00 1.84 0.93
C PRO A 10 -25.29 3.19 0.87
N TRP A 11 -24.07 3.22 0.34
CA TRP A 11 -23.29 4.45 0.14
C TRP A 11 -23.93 5.43 -0.86
N MET A 12 -24.87 5.01 -1.71
CA MET A 12 -25.60 5.91 -2.62
C MET A 12 -26.79 6.61 -1.94
N ARG A 13 -27.24 6.11 -0.79
CA ARG A 13 -28.49 6.54 -0.14
C ARG A 13 -28.32 6.86 1.34
N ASP A 14 -27.08 6.98 1.81
CA ASP A 14 -26.84 7.44 3.18
C ASP A 14 -27.32 8.89 3.37
N ALA A 15 -27.58 9.27 4.62
CA ALA A 15 -28.15 10.58 4.93
C ALA A 15 -27.23 11.75 4.53
N ALA A 16 -25.91 11.54 4.53
CA ALA A 16 -24.95 12.56 4.16
C ALA A 16 -24.97 12.81 2.66
N ILE A 17 -25.01 11.75 1.85
CA ILE A 17 -25.15 11.83 0.40
C ILE A 17 -26.46 12.49 0.01
N ASN A 18 -27.60 12.14 0.63
CA ASN A 18 -28.86 12.83 0.34
C ASN A 18 -28.74 14.35 0.62
N ALA A 19 -28.17 14.74 1.76
CA ALA A 19 -27.94 16.14 2.08
C ALA A 19 -27.02 16.85 1.06
N LEU A 20 -26.02 16.16 0.52
CA LEU A 20 -25.14 16.71 -0.52
C LEU A 20 -25.85 16.89 -1.86
N PHE A 21 -26.68 15.94 -2.27
CA PHE A 21 -27.48 16.07 -3.49
C PHE A 21 -28.55 17.16 -3.34
N ASP A 22 -29.19 17.27 -2.18
CA ASP A 22 -30.19 18.32 -1.88
C ASP A 22 -29.56 19.72 -1.81
N ALA A 23 -28.29 19.82 -1.38
CA ALA A 23 -27.57 21.09 -1.31
C ALA A 23 -27.17 21.64 -2.70
N MET A 24 -27.14 20.81 -3.73
CA MET A 24 -26.68 21.18 -5.06
C MET A 24 -27.86 21.34 -6.03
N PRO A 25 -27.73 22.16 -7.09
CA PRO A 25 -28.74 22.21 -8.14
C PRO A 25 -29.03 20.83 -8.74
N GLU A 26 -30.29 20.60 -9.11
CA GLU A 26 -30.71 19.33 -9.68
C GLU A 26 -29.87 18.95 -10.91
N GLY A 27 -29.35 17.73 -10.92
CA GLY A 27 -28.53 17.19 -12.01
C GLY A 27 -27.08 17.68 -12.07
N SER A 28 -26.67 18.62 -11.21
CA SER A 28 -25.31 19.17 -11.24
C SER A 28 -24.27 18.31 -10.52
N LEU A 29 -24.70 17.40 -9.64
CA LEU A 29 -23.85 16.51 -8.85
C LEU A 29 -24.01 15.05 -9.32
N ARG A 30 -22.90 14.33 -9.45
CA ARG A 30 -22.88 12.89 -9.77
C ARG A 30 -21.80 12.16 -9.00
N PHE A 31 -22.04 10.89 -8.70
CA PHE A 31 -20.97 9.96 -8.32
C PHE A 31 -20.03 9.76 -9.51
N VAL A 32 -18.74 9.55 -9.25
CA VAL A 32 -17.78 9.41 -10.34
C VAL A 32 -16.66 8.41 -10.06
N GLY A 33 -16.21 7.73 -11.11
CA GLY A 33 -14.96 7.00 -11.11
C GLY A 33 -14.99 5.72 -10.27
N GLY A 34 -14.19 5.67 -9.21
CA GLY A 34 -13.90 4.43 -8.48
C GLY A 34 -15.13 3.78 -7.86
N CYS A 35 -16.03 4.58 -7.27
CA CYS A 35 -17.27 4.08 -6.68
C CYS A 35 -18.21 3.49 -7.73
N VAL A 36 -18.39 4.17 -8.87
CA VAL A 36 -19.23 3.71 -9.98
C VAL A 36 -18.66 2.44 -10.59
N ARG A 37 -17.36 2.41 -10.89
CA ARG A 37 -16.65 1.23 -11.41
C ARG A 37 -16.81 0.01 -10.51
N ASN A 38 -16.55 0.18 -9.22
CA ASN A 38 -16.58 -0.92 -8.26
C ASN A 38 -18.00 -1.44 -8.07
N ALA A 39 -19.01 -0.56 -8.03
CA ALA A 39 -20.41 -0.96 -7.99
C ALA A 39 -20.81 -1.81 -9.20
N LEU A 40 -20.38 -1.42 -10.41
CA LEU A 40 -20.65 -2.18 -11.64
C LEU A 40 -19.97 -3.55 -11.68
N TRP A 41 -18.83 -3.71 -11.01
CA TRP A 41 -18.11 -4.97 -10.89
C TRP A 41 -18.49 -5.81 -9.66
N GLY A 42 -19.37 -5.31 -8.78
CA GLY A 42 -19.65 -5.94 -7.49
C GLY A 42 -18.44 -5.98 -6.55
N ALA A 43 -17.50 -5.05 -6.71
CA ALA A 43 -16.33 -4.90 -5.85
C ALA A 43 -16.62 -3.94 -4.68
N PRO A 44 -15.89 -4.06 -3.55
CA PRO A 44 -16.05 -3.14 -2.43
C PRO A 44 -15.80 -1.67 -2.83
N VAL A 45 -16.69 -0.77 -2.39
CA VAL A 45 -16.52 0.68 -2.54
C VAL A 45 -15.98 1.23 -1.22
N ALA A 46 -14.78 1.83 -1.25
CA ALA A 46 -14.13 2.39 -0.07
C ALA A 46 -14.41 3.89 0.07
N ASP A 47 -14.28 4.63 -1.03
CA ASP A 47 -14.45 6.08 -1.09
C ASP A 47 -15.55 6.43 -2.09
N THR A 48 -16.33 7.47 -1.77
CA THR A 48 -17.43 7.97 -2.61
C THR A 48 -17.08 9.34 -3.16
N ASP A 49 -16.46 9.35 -4.34
CA ASP A 49 -16.08 10.58 -5.02
C ASP A 49 -17.28 11.17 -5.77
N LEU A 50 -17.43 12.50 -5.68
CA LEU A 50 -18.48 13.26 -6.34
C LEU A 50 -17.88 14.25 -7.34
N ALA A 51 -18.52 14.38 -8.49
CA ALA A 51 -18.21 15.38 -9.49
C ALA A 51 -19.36 16.38 -9.61
N CYS A 52 -19.04 17.68 -9.71
CA CYS A 52 -20.04 18.75 -9.73
C CYS A 52 -19.81 19.74 -10.88
N GLN A 53 -20.88 20.20 -11.53
CA GLN A 53 -20.79 21.26 -12.55
C GLN A 53 -20.53 22.66 -11.96
N LEU A 54 -20.72 22.84 -10.66
CA LEU A 54 -20.41 24.09 -9.96
C LEU A 54 -18.91 24.29 -9.80
N GLU A 55 -18.45 25.53 -9.89
CA GLU A 55 -17.09 25.90 -9.51
C GLU A 55 -16.87 25.77 -7.99
N PRO A 56 -15.62 25.65 -7.50
CA PRO A 56 -15.38 25.36 -6.09
C PRO A 56 -15.94 26.42 -5.13
N THR A 57 -15.93 27.69 -5.53
CA THR A 57 -16.52 28.79 -4.75
C THR A 57 -18.03 28.67 -4.63
N GLU A 58 -18.70 28.21 -5.69
CA GLU A 58 -20.13 27.95 -5.72
C GLU A 58 -20.48 26.70 -4.92
N VAL A 59 -19.65 25.64 -4.98
CA VAL A 59 -19.77 24.46 -4.11
C VAL A 59 -19.70 24.88 -2.64
N ILE A 60 -18.74 25.72 -2.25
CA ILE A 60 -18.64 26.24 -0.88
C ILE A 60 -19.88 27.03 -0.48
N ALA A 61 -20.39 27.89 -1.38
CA ALA A 61 -21.61 28.67 -1.12
C ALA A 61 -22.84 27.76 -0.91
N ALA A 62 -23.01 26.73 -1.75
CA ALA A 62 -24.08 25.74 -1.64
C ALA A 62 -24.01 24.95 -0.32
N LEU A 63 -22.81 24.47 0.06
CA LEU A 63 -22.60 23.76 1.32
C LEU A 63 -22.89 24.67 2.53
N ASN A 64 -22.43 25.93 2.51
CA ASN A 64 -22.70 26.89 3.57
C ASN A 64 -24.20 27.18 3.71
N HIS A 65 -24.92 27.32 2.59
CA HIS A 65 -26.37 27.52 2.59
C HIS A 65 -27.12 26.33 3.21
N ALA A 66 -26.65 25.11 2.94
CA ALA A 66 -27.18 23.88 3.53
C ALA A 66 -26.71 23.62 4.98
N GLY A 67 -25.90 24.50 5.57
CA GLY A 67 -25.35 24.31 6.92
C GLY A 67 -24.31 23.17 7.03
N ILE A 68 -23.73 22.76 5.90
CA ILE A 68 -22.75 21.67 5.83
C ILE A 68 -21.35 22.24 5.99
N ARG A 69 -20.63 21.75 7.01
CA ARG A 69 -19.22 22.10 7.21
C ARG A 69 -18.41 21.65 6.00
N ASN A 70 -17.57 22.54 5.49
CA ASN A 70 -16.63 22.25 4.40
C ASN A 70 -15.19 22.59 4.79
N ILE A 71 -14.25 21.93 4.13
CA ILE A 71 -12.81 22.15 4.24
C ILE A 71 -12.30 22.39 2.81
N PRO A 72 -11.82 23.61 2.48
CA PRO A 72 -11.35 23.95 1.13
C PRO A 72 -9.91 23.46 0.88
N THR A 73 -9.53 22.32 1.46
CA THR A 73 -8.23 21.69 1.21
C THR A 73 -8.28 20.99 -0.13
N GLY A 74 -7.64 21.56 -1.15
CA GLY A 74 -7.66 21.03 -2.53
C GLY A 74 -8.36 21.93 -3.54
N ILE A 75 -8.74 23.16 -3.16
CA ILE A 75 -9.42 24.11 -4.04
C ILE A 75 -8.59 24.47 -5.28
N GLU A 76 -7.25 24.48 -5.18
CA GLU A 76 -6.32 24.66 -6.31
C GLU A 76 -6.46 23.54 -7.37
N HIS A 77 -7.02 22.40 -6.97
CA HIS A 77 -7.35 21.28 -7.84
C HIS A 77 -8.87 21.11 -7.96
N GLY A 78 -9.65 22.15 -7.70
CA GLY A 78 -11.10 22.12 -7.87
C GLY A 78 -11.85 21.19 -6.92
N THR A 79 -11.25 20.78 -5.79
CA THR A 79 -11.89 19.85 -4.84
C THR A 79 -12.21 20.55 -3.53
N VAL A 80 -13.44 20.35 -3.06
CA VAL A 80 -13.94 20.82 -1.77
C VAL A 80 -14.37 19.59 -0.97
N THR A 81 -13.89 19.45 0.26
CA THR A 81 -14.28 18.34 1.14
C THR A 81 -15.44 18.78 2.02
N ALA A 82 -16.62 18.17 1.85
CA ALA A 82 -17.72 18.31 2.80
C ALA A 82 -17.51 17.37 3.99
N VAL A 83 -17.91 17.79 5.19
CA VAL A 83 -17.80 16.98 6.41
C VAL A 83 -19.16 16.85 7.07
N ILE A 84 -19.72 15.65 7.04
CA ILE A 84 -21.03 15.34 7.62
C ILE A 84 -20.85 14.20 8.62
N ALA A 85 -21.31 14.38 9.85
CA ALA A 85 -21.14 13.42 10.95
C ALA A 85 -19.67 12.95 11.16
N GLY A 86 -18.70 13.83 10.87
CA GLY A 86 -17.28 13.54 10.98
C GLY A 86 -16.67 12.75 9.81
N GLN A 87 -17.47 12.39 8.79
CA GLN A 87 -17.00 11.71 7.58
C GLN A 87 -16.73 12.72 6.45
N PRO A 88 -15.58 12.61 5.75
CA PRO A 88 -15.26 13.47 4.62
C PRO A 88 -15.89 12.94 3.32
N TYR A 89 -16.39 13.86 2.48
CA TYR A 89 -16.87 13.59 1.13
C TYR A 89 -16.21 14.57 0.16
N GLU A 90 -15.49 14.04 -0.84
CA GLU A 90 -14.79 14.86 -1.82
C GLU A 90 -15.70 15.23 -2.99
N ILE A 91 -15.89 16.54 -3.21
CA ILE A 91 -16.67 17.09 -4.31
C ILE A 91 -15.70 17.83 -5.22
N THR A 92 -15.50 17.31 -6.44
CA THR A 92 -14.59 17.90 -7.43
C THR A 92 -15.38 18.57 -8.54
N SER A 93 -15.14 19.87 -8.74
CA SER A 93 -15.67 20.61 -9.89
C SER A 93 -15.17 20.00 -11.19
N LEU A 94 -16.07 19.85 -12.16
CA LEU A 94 -15.73 19.43 -13.51
C LEU A 94 -14.70 20.40 -14.08
N ARG A 95 -13.68 19.83 -14.72
CA ARG A 95 -12.57 20.61 -15.26
C ARG A 95 -11.97 19.97 -16.49
N ARG A 96 -11.28 20.78 -17.27
CA ARG A 96 -10.37 20.37 -18.34
C ARG A 96 -8.97 20.85 -18.01
N ASP A 97 -7.97 20.08 -18.41
CA ASP A 97 -6.57 20.46 -18.25
C ASP A 97 -6.19 21.42 -19.39
N VAL A 98 -5.65 22.59 -19.07
CA VAL A 98 -5.23 23.63 -20.03
C VAL A 98 -3.73 23.49 -20.36
N GLU A 99 -2.93 23.24 -19.33
CA GLU A 99 -1.52 22.87 -19.43
C GLU A 99 -1.27 21.69 -18.51
N THR A 100 -0.50 20.71 -18.98
CA THR A 100 -0.22 19.47 -18.24
C THR A 100 1.27 19.30 -18.01
N ASP A 101 1.72 19.41 -16.77
CA ASP A 101 3.05 18.96 -16.32
C ASP A 101 2.93 18.08 -15.06
N GLY A 102 2.61 16.80 -15.25
CA GLY A 102 2.46 15.83 -14.17
C GLY A 102 1.35 16.22 -13.19
N ARG A 103 1.71 16.55 -11.94
CA ARG A 103 0.75 16.99 -10.91
C ARG A 103 0.40 18.49 -11.03
N ARG A 104 1.20 19.26 -11.76
CA ARG A 104 0.97 20.70 -11.98
C ARG A 104 0.17 20.84 -13.28
N ALA A 105 -1.14 20.61 -13.17
CA ALA A 105 -2.06 20.94 -14.25
C ALA A 105 -2.69 22.29 -13.96
N THR A 106 -2.62 23.21 -14.92
CA THR A 106 -3.48 24.41 -14.90
C THR A 106 -4.86 23.97 -15.35
N VAL A 107 -5.86 24.13 -14.49
CA VAL A 107 -7.22 23.64 -14.74
C VAL A 107 -8.15 24.79 -15.12
N SER A 108 -9.05 24.53 -16.07
CA SER A 108 -10.22 25.38 -16.35
C SER A 108 -11.45 24.62 -15.95
N TYR A 109 -12.33 25.22 -15.17
CA TYR A 109 -13.63 24.63 -14.86
C TYR A 109 -14.52 24.58 -16.11
N THR A 110 -15.44 23.63 -16.13
CA THR A 110 -16.39 23.41 -17.22
C THR A 110 -17.68 22.85 -16.67
N THR A 111 -18.79 22.97 -17.40
CA THR A 111 -20.04 22.29 -17.07
C THR A 111 -20.26 21.05 -17.94
N ILE A 112 -19.31 20.72 -18.82
CA ILE A 112 -19.46 19.64 -19.80
C ILE A 112 -18.84 18.34 -19.27
N TRP A 113 -19.68 17.33 -19.00
CA TRP A 113 -19.25 16.02 -18.48
C TRP A 113 -18.24 15.29 -19.36
N SER A 114 -18.33 15.43 -20.70
CA SER A 114 -17.37 14.81 -21.62
C SER A 114 -15.98 15.43 -21.55
N GLU A 115 -15.86 16.73 -21.25
CA GLU A 115 -14.56 17.37 -21.05
C GLU A 115 -13.89 16.85 -19.76
N ASP A 116 -14.65 16.67 -18.68
CA ASP A 116 -14.13 16.04 -17.45
C ASP A 116 -13.76 14.57 -17.66
N ALA A 117 -14.56 13.82 -18.41
CA ALA A 117 -14.27 12.43 -18.72
C ALA A 117 -12.95 12.29 -19.50
N GLN A 118 -12.70 13.21 -20.44
CA GLN A 118 -11.54 13.16 -21.33
C GLN A 118 -10.19 13.34 -20.61
N ARG A 119 -10.16 14.03 -19.46
CA ARG A 119 -8.94 14.19 -18.64
C ARG A 119 -8.66 13.01 -17.71
N ARG A 120 -9.60 12.07 -17.55
CA ARG A 120 -9.43 10.93 -16.65
C ARG A 120 -8.46 9.91 -17.23
N ASP A 121 -7.92 9.07 -16.36
CA ASP A 121 -6.91 8.10 -16.76
C ASP A 121 -7.51 6.99 -17.63
N LEU A 122 -8.43 6.20 -17.07
CA LEU A 122 -9.00 5.03 -17.72
C LEU A 122 -10.49 5.21 -18.01
N THR A 123 -10.97 4.60 -19.09
CA THR A 123 -12.38 4.60 -19.51
C THR A 123 -13.31 4.12 -18.38
N ILE A 124 -12.93 3.04 -17.70
CA ILE A 124 -13.62 2.48 -16.53
C ILE A 124 -13.69 3.45 -15.33
N ASN A 125 -12.82 4.46 -15.26
CA ASN A 125 -12.80 5.49 -14.22
C ASN A 125 -13.45 6.80 -14.68
N ALA A 126 -13.92 6.85 -15.92
CA ALA A 126 -14.63 7.98 -16.54
C ALA A 126 -16.14 7.71 -16.64
N LEU A 127 -16.66 6.92 -15.69
CA LEU A 127 -18.07 6.62 -15.52
C LEU A 127 -18.66 7.47 -14.41
N TYR A 128 -19.91 7.89 -14.60
CA TYR A 128 -20.64 8.74 -13.68
C TYR A 128 -21.98 8.10 -13.36
N ALA A 129 -22.51 8.30 -12.16
CA ALA A 129 -23.86 7.90 -11.82
C ALA A 129 -24.61 9.05 -11.16
N ASP A 130 -25.86 9.26 -11.53
CA ASP A 130 -26.73 10.20 -10.81
C ASP A 130 -27.29 9.59 -9.52
N TRP A 131 -28.08 10.38 -8.80
CA TRP A 131 -28.72 9.95 -7.55
C TRP A 131 -29.66 8.74 -7.74
N ASP A 132 -30.34 8.66 -8.89
CA ASP A 132 -31.21 7.54 -9.24
C ASP A 132 -30.43 6.28 -9.65
N GLY A 133 -29.11 6.40 -9.83
CA GLY A 133 -28.21 5.32 -10.23
C GLY A 133 -28.09 5.16 -11.74
N VAL A 134 -28.63 6.06 -12.55
CA VAL A 134 -28.43 6.03 -14.00
C VAL A 134 -26.96 6.29 -14.29
N VAL A 135 -26.35 5.38 -15.05
CA VAL A 135 -24.92 5.46 -15.38
C VAL A 135 -24.72 6.16 -16.70
N TYR A 136 -23.83 7.14 -16.69
CA TYR A 136 -23.39 7.92 -17.84
C TYR A 136 -21.95 7.54 -18.18
N ASP A 137 -21.72 7.30 -19.47
CA ASP A 137 -20.41 7.02 -20.05
C ASP A 137 -20.12 8.01 -21.18
N PRO A 138 -19.58 9.20 -20.86
CA PRO A 138 -19.25 10.21 -21.86
C PRO A 138 -18.15 9.76 -22.84
N THR A 139 -17.38 8.72 -22.49
CA THR A 139 -16.34 8.17 -23.37
C THR A 139 -16.91 7.21 -24.42
N GLY A 140 -18.09 6.65 -24.16
CA GLY A 140 -18.74 5.63 -24.98
C GLY A 140 -18.07 4.24 -24.93
N LEU A 141 -16.99 4.08 -24.18
CA LEU A 141 -16.17 2.87 -24.13
C LEU A 141 -16.12 2.25 -22.72
N GLY A 142 -16.38 3.04 -21.68
CA GLY A 142 -16.25 2.62 -20.29
C GLY A 142 -17.18 1.48 -19.92
N LEU A 143 -18.45 1.49 -20.36
CA LEU A 143 -19.39 0.40 -20.04
C LEU A 143 -19.00 -0.93 -20.71
N GLU A 144 -18.53 -0.89 -21.96
CA GLU A 144 -18.02 -2.08 -22.66
C GLU A 144 -16.74 -2.59 -21.98
N ASP A 145 -15.83 -1.68 -21.61
CA ASP A 145 -14.58 -2.01 -20.93
C ASP A 145 -14.85 -2.58 -19.51
N ILE A 146 -15.91 -2.15 -18.81
CA ILE A 146 -16.40 -2.79 -17.58
C ILE A 146 -16.84 -4.23 -17.86
N GLN A 147 -17.70 -4.44 -18.86
CA GLN A 147 -18.24 -5.77 -19.20
C GLN A 147 -17.14 -6.76 -19.60
N THR A 148 -16.14 -6.28 -20.34
CA THR A 148 -15.03 -7.09 -20.87
C THR A 148 -13.77 -7.08 -19.98
N ARG A 149 -13.83 -6.43 -18.81
CA ARG A 149 -12.69 -6.21 -17.89
C ARG A 149 -11.44 -5.67 -18.59
N LYS A 150 -11.64 -4.75 -19.53
CA LYS A 150 -10.57 -4.16 -20.31
C LYS A 150 -10.09 -2.85 -19.67
N PHE A 151 -8.77 -2.70 -19.54
CA PHE A 151 -8.14 -1.50 -19.01
C PHE A 151 -7.61 -0.70 -20.20
N ARG A 152 -8.22 0.46 -20.45
CA ARG A 152 -7.89 1.33 -21.58
C ARG A 152 -7.79 2.78 -21.12
N PHE A 153 -6.78 3.49 -21.61
CA PHE A 153 -6.70 4.95 -21.37
C PHE A 153 -7.81 5.70 -22.10
N VAL A 154 -8.25 6.82 -21.54
CA VAL A 154 -9.19 7.72 -22.22
C VAL A 154 -8.48 8.49 -23.34
N GLY A 155 -9.06 8.46 -24.55
CA GLY A 155 -8.48 9.07 -25.74
C GLY A 155 -7.23 8.36 -26.23
N GLU A 156 -6.21 9.13 -26.61
CA GLU A 156 -4.93 8.61 -27.09
C GLU A 156 -4.02 8.27 -25.89
N ALA A 157 -3.56 7.03 -25.83
CA ALA A 157 -2.87 6.47 -24.68
C ALA A 157 -1.50 7.12 -24.41
N ALA A 158 -0.72 7.45 -25.45
CA ALA A 158 0.58 8.08 -25.29
C ALA A 158 0.45 9.48 -24.68
N ALA A 159 -0.46 10.32 -25.20
CA ALA A 159 -0.80 11.63 -24.67
C ALA A 159 -1.24 11.51 -23.21
N ARG A 160 -2.16 10.59 -22.90
CA ARG A 160 -2.65 10.38 -21.54
C ARG A 160 -1.52 9.97 -20.57
N VAL A 161 -0.56 9.16 -21.03
CA VAL A 161 0.61 8.79 -20.22
C VAL A 161 1.59 9.95 -20.07
N GLN A 162 1.82 10.75 -21.11
CA GLN A 162 2.77 11.87 -21.10
C GLN A 162 2.34 13.02 -20.19
N GLU A 163 1.03 13.27 -20.08
CA GLU A 163 0.47 14.27 -19.16
C GLU A 163 0.81 13.98 -17.69
N ASP A 164 0.73 12.70 -17.27
CA ASP A 164 1.22 12.24 -15.96
C ASP A 164 1.69 10.80 -16.03
N TYR A 165 3.00 10.60 -16.03
CA TYR A 165 3.62 9.27 -16.10
C TYR A 165 3.20 8.34 -14.95
N LEU A 166 2.66 8.87 -13.83
CA LEU A 166 2.13 8.04 -12.75
C LEU A 166 0.96 7.16 -13.24
N ARG A 167 0.27 7.57 -14.30
CA ARG A 167 -0.81 6.79 -14.92
C ARG A 167 -0.35 5.41 -15.41
N ILE A 168 0.93 5.23 -15.72
CA ILE A 168 1.51 3.90 -16.01
C ILE A 168 1.37 3.00 -14.78
N LEU A 169 1.78 3.47 -13.59
CA LEU A 169 1.68 2.66 -12.37
C LEU A 169 0.23 2.44 -11.95
N ARG A 170 -0.63 3.47 -12.11
CA ARG A 170 -2.06 3.34 -11.85
C ARG A 170 -2.70 2.28 -12.75
N PHE A 171 -2.35 2.25 -14.04
CA PHE A 171 -2.81 1.22 -14.98
C PHE A 171 -2.51 -0.18 -14.46
N PHE A 172 -1.26 -0.47 -14.08
CA PHE A 172 -0.89 -1.79 -13.55
C PHE A 172 -1.48 -2.08 -12.18
N ARG A 173 -1.62 -1.07 -11.31
CA ARG A 173 -2.36 -1.21 -10.05
C ARG A 173 -3.80 -1.66 -10.33
N PHE A 174 -4.52 -0.97 -11.21
CA PHE A 174 -5.89 -1.33 -11.53
C PHE A 174 -5.99 -2.72 -12.18
N LEU A 175 -5.03 -3.08 -13.04
CA LEU A 175 -4.92 -4.42 -13.60
C LEU A 175 -4.71 -5.48 -12.51
N ALA A 176 -3.90 -5.22 -11.49
CA ALA A 176 -3.68 -6.17 -10.39
C ALA A 176 -4.90 -6.34 -9.47
N TRP A 177 -5.65 -5.26 -9.25
CA TRP A 177 -6.82 -5.29 -8.36
C TRP A 177 -8.08 -5.87 -9.03
N TYR A 178 -8.28 -5.56 -10.31
CA TYR A 178 -9.55 -5.80 -10.98
C TYR A 178 -9.41 -6.57 -12.30
N GLY A 179 -8.19 -6.73 -12.82
CA GLY A 179 -7.94 -7.46 -14.06
C GLY A 179 -8.22 -8.95 -13.92
N GLY A 180 -8.81 -9.53 -14.97
CA GLY A 180 -8.92 -10.98 -15.12
C GLY A 180 -7.74 -11.53 -15.93
N GLN A 181 -8.01 -12.54 -16.75
CA GLN A 181 -7.03 -13.19 -17.64
C GLN A 181 -7.10 -12.65 -19.07
N GLU A 182 -7.99 -11.69 -19.34
CA GLU A 182 -8.22 -11.11 -20.65
C GLU A 182 -7.00 -10.33 -21.14
N LYS A 183 -6.81 -10.27 -22.46
CA LYS A 183 -5.67 -9.55 -23.05
C LYS A 183 -5.69 -8.09 -22.64
N VAL A 184 -4.51 -7.59 -22.25
CA VAL A 184 -4.31 -6.16 -21.99
C VAL A 184 -4.48 -5.39 -23.29
N ASP A 185 -5.08 -4.20 -23.21
CA ASP A 185 -5.21 -3.31 -24.36
C ASP A 185 -3.84 -2.97 -24.96
N ALA A 186 -3.65 -3.30 -26.24
CA ALA A 186 -2.35 -3.23 -26.89
C ALA A 186 -1.83 -1.79 -27.02
N ALA A 187 -2.71 -0.82 -27.29
CA ALA A 187 -2.35 0.58 -27.39
C ALA A 187 -1.91 1.14 -26.01
N SER A 188 -2.67 0.82 -24.96
CA SER A 188 -2.36 1.24 -23.59
C SER A 188 -1.03 0.63 -23.10
N LEU A 189 -0.80 -0.66 -23.35
CA LEU A 189 0.46 -1.32 -22.99
C LEU A 189 1.64 -0.75 -23.79
N LYS A 190 1.47 -0.49 -25.10
CA LYS A 190 2.49 0.13 -25.95
C LYS A 190 2.88 1.51 -25.39
N ALA A 191 1.92 2.37 -25.08
CA ALA A 191 2.17 3.68 -24.49
C ALA A 191 2.93 3.59 -23.16
N CYS A 192 2.54 2.66 -22.27
CA CYS A 192 3.24 2.41 -21.02
C CYS A 192 4.71 2.01 -21.23
N ARG A 193 4.97 1.10 -22.17
CA ARG A 193 6.34 0.65 -22.49
C ARG A 193 7.20 1.78 -23.10
N GLU A 194 6.65 2.53 -24.05
CA GLU A 194 7.39 3.59 -24.76
C GLU A 194 7.70 4.80 -23.86
N HIS A 195 6.87 5.07 -22.86
CA HIS A 195 7.00 6.23 -21.98
C HIS A 195 7.48 5.92 -20.56
N GLN A 196 7.84 4.66 -20.26
CA GLN A 196 8.30 4.24 -18.93
C GLN A 196 9.44 5.08 -18.36
N ALA A 197 10.35 5.58 -19.20
CA ALA A 197 11.47 6.42 -18.75
C ALA A 197 11.00 7.70 -18.02
N GLY A 198 9.80 8.19 -18.33
CA GLY A 198 9.17 9.33 -17.65
C GLY A 198 8.86 9.06 -16.18
N LEU A 199 8.75 7.79 -15.75
CA LEU A 199 8.57 7.42 -14.34
C LEU A 199 9.71 7.94 -13.45
N LYS A 200 10.93 8.09 -13.99
CA LYS A 200 12.09 8.63 -13.26
C LYS A 200 11.96 10.12 -12.93
N LYS A 201 11.03 10.83 -13.57
CA LYS A 201 10.73 12.25 -13.31
C LYS A 201 9.76 12.45 -12.15
N LEU A 202 9.10 11.39 -11.69
CA LEU A 202 8.09 11.45 -10.64
C LEU A 202 8.75 11.53 -9.26
N SER A 203 8.03 12.12 -8.30
CA SER A 203 8.43 12.05 -6.88
C SER A 203 8.41 10.60 -6.39
N SER A 204 9.48 10.20 -5.68
CA SER A 204 9.61 8.87 -5.09
C SER A 204 8.43 8.45 -4.22
N GLU A 205 7.83 9.37 -3.47
CA GLU A 205 6.70 9.08 -2.58
C GLU A 205 5.47 8.62 -3.36
N ARG A 206 5.16 9.27 -4.49
CA ARG A 206 4.04 8.88 -5.37
C ARG A 206 4.29 7.53 -6.01
N VAL A 207 5.52 7.28 -6.48
CA VAL A 207 5.92 5.98 -7.03
C VAL A 207 5.77 4.89 -5.98
N TRP A 208 6.29 5.12 -4.77
CA TRP A 208 6.19 4.15 -3.67
C TRP A 208 4.74 3.84 -3.30
N MET A 209 3.88 4.85 -3.24
CA MET A 209 2.46 4.66 -2.93
C MET A 209 1.75 3.77 -3.96
N GLU A 210 1.99 3.98 -5.26
CA GLU A 210 1.40 3.13 -6.30
C GLU A 210 1.99 1.71 -6.29
N VAL A 211 3.31 1.56 -6.09
CA VAL A 211 3.96 0.24 -5.94
C VAL A 211 3.40 -0.52 -4.73
N LYS A 212 3.26 0.13 -3.58
CA LYS A 212 2.71 -0.47 -2.38
C LYS A 212 1.26 -0.91 -2.58
N ASN A 213 0.45 -0.08 -3.24
CA ASN A 213 -0.93 -0.41 -3.56
C ASN A 213 -1.03 -1.55 -4.60
N LEU A 214 -0.14 -1.59 -5.59
CA LEU A 214 -0.01 -2.69 -6.54
C LEU A 214 0.26 -4.01 -5.78
N LEU A 215 1.30 -4.02 -4.93
CA LEU A 215 1.67 -5.21 -4.15
C LEU A 215 0.67 -5.59 -3.06
N SER A 216 -0.28 -4.71 -2.72
CA SER A 216 -1.38 -5.01 -1.79
C SER A 216 -2.58 -5.68 -2.47
N ALA A 217 -2.62 -5.74 -3.81
CA ALA A 217 -3.71 -6.39 -4.54
C ALA A 217 -3.84 -7.87 -4.16
N PRO A 218 -5.01 -8.51 -4.26
CA PRO A 218 -5.15 -9.93 -3.96
C PRO A 218 -4.16 -10.81 -4.74
N ASN A 219 -4.00 -10.55 -6.03
CA ASN A 219 -3.03 -11.24 -6.90
C ASN A 219 -2.36 -10.28 -7.89
N PRO A 220 -1.19 -9.69 -7.55
CA PRO A 220 -0.44 -8.81 -8.44
C PRO A 220 0.46 -9.52 -9.45
N ILE A 221 0.57 -10.85 -9.41
CA ILE A 221 1.57 -11.64 -10.18
C ILE A 221 1.49 -11.29 -11.67
N ARG A 222 0.28 -11.31 -12.24
CA ARG A 222 0.05 -11.02 -13.66
C ARG A 222 0.53 -9.62 -14.04
N ALA A 223 0.16 -8.61 -13.25
CA ALA A 223 0.56 -7.23 -13.51
C ALA A 223 2.08 -7.07 -13.42
N CYS A 224 2.70 -7.64 -12.37
CA CYS A 224 4.16 -7.61 -12.18
C CYS A 224 4.91 -8.32 -13.30
N HIS A 225 4.44 -9.47 -13.79
CA HIS A 225 5.03 -10.14 -14.95
C HIS A 225 4.95 -9.28 -16.21
N ILE A 226 3.80 -8.66 -16.49
CA ILE A 226 3.66 -7.79 -17.67
C ILE A 226 4.58 -6.58 -17.55
N MET A 227 4.71 -6.00 -16.35
CA MET A 227 5.65 -4.90 -16.10
C MET A 227 7.09 -5.34 -16.34
N LEU A 228 7.49 -6.51 -15.83
CA LEU A 228 8.83 -7.09 -16.01
C LEU A 228 9.13 -7.32 -17.50
N THR A 229 8.27 -8.01 -18.24
CA THR A 229 8.50 -8.31 -19.67
C THR A 229 8.52 -7.08 -20.57
N ASN A 230 8.07 -5.91 -20.06
CA ASN A 230 8.10 -4.64 -20.77
C ASN A 230 9.14 -3.64 -20.21
N GLY A 231 9.99 -4.05 -19.24
CA GLY A 231 11.05 -3.23 -18.63
C GLY A 231 10.58 -2.20 -17.59
N ILE A 232 9.28 -2.18 -17.30
CA ILE A 232 8.62 -1.15 -16.48
C ILE A 232 8.96 -1.38 -15.01
N LEU A 233 9.03 -2.65 -14.58
CA LEU A 233 9.35 -3.01 -13.21
C LEU A 233 10.79 -2.60 -12.88
N GLU A 234 11.74 -2.88 -13.78
CA GLU A 234 13.16 -2.53 -13.65
C GLU A 234 13.39 -1.02 -13.64
N THR A 235 12.51 -0.25 -14.28
CA THR A 235 12.59 1.21 -14.28
C THR A 235 12.35 1.80 -12.88
N ILE A 236 11.47 1.19 -12.07
CA ILE A 236 11.06 1.70 -10.75
C ILE A 236 11.66 0.92 -9.58
N LEU A 237 11.92 -0.36 -9.77
CA LEU A 237 12.38 -1.34 -8.79
C LEU A 237 13.49 -2.23 -9.40
N PRO A 238 14.64 -1.66 -9.81
CA PRO A 238 15.76 -2.46 -10.32
C PRO A 238 16.27 -3.50 -9.31
N GLU A 239 16.05 -3.28 -8.02
CA GLU A 239 16.43 -4.19 -6.92
C GLU A 239 15.32 -5.22 -6.59
N ALA A 240 14.17 -5.21 -7.27
CA ALA A 240 13.04 -6.08 -6.95
C ALA A 240 12.31 -6.57 -8.20
N ASN A 241 12.93 -7.49 -8.94
CA ASN A 241 12.42 -8.02 -10.20
C ASN A 241 12.14 -9.54 -10.18
N ASN A 242 12.27 -10.21 -9.03
CA ASN A 242 11.99 -11.64 -8.88
C ASN A 242 10.48 -11.90 -8.73
N VAL A 243 9.76 -12.02 -9.86
CA VAL A 243 8.31 -12.30 -9.84
C VAL A 243 8.02 -13.75 -9.39
N ASP A 244 8.95 -14.68 -9.56
CA ASP A 244 8.78 -16.06 -9.06
C ASP A 244 8.75 -16.09 -7.51
N GLY A 245 9.56 -15.24 -6.87
CA GLY A 245 9.50 -15.02 -5.42
C GLY A 245 8.17 -14.43 -4.96
N LEU A 246 7.61 -13.50 -5.73
CA LEU A 246 6.27 -12.95 -5.50
C LEU A 246 5.18 -14.05 -5.60
N GLU A 247 5.28 -14.92 -6.60
CA GLU A 247 4.36 -16.06 -6.73
C GLU A 247 4.48 -17.00 -5.53
N ALA A 248 5.70 -17.35 -5.13
CA ALA A 248 5.95 -18.24 -4.00
C ALA A 248 5.32 -17.72 -2.70
N ILE A 249 5.48 -16.43 -2.38
CA ILE A 249 4.90 -15.86 -1.16
C ILE A 249 3.37 -15.77 -1.24
N ILE A 250 2.79 -15.50 -2.41
CA ILE A 250 1.33 -15.47 -2.59
C ILE A 250 0.72 -16.87 -2.43
N ARG A 251 1.39 -17.91 -2.93
CA ARG A 251 0.97 -19.30 -2.68
C ARG A 251 1.00 -19.63 -1.19
N LEU A 252 2.03 -19.20 -0.47
CA LEU A 252 2.08 -19.35 0.99
C LEU A 252 0.95 -18.58 1.68
N GLU A 253 0.71 -17.32 1.31
CA GLU A 253 -0.38 -16.50 1.87
C GLU A 253 -1.74 -17.19 1.69
N ALA A 254 -2.01 -17.76 0.51
CA ALA A 254 -3.25 -18.50 0.25
C ALA A 254 -3.35 -19.78 1.08
N ARG A 255 -2.26 -20.55 1.19
CA ARG A 255 -2.21 -21.81 1.95
C ARG A 255 -2.45 -21.59 3.44
N GLU A 256 -1.85 -20.53 3.98
CA GLU A 256 -1.85 -20.23 5.43
C GLU A 256 -2.93 -19.22 5.83
N GLY A 257 -3.77 -18.75 4.89
CA GLY A 257 -4.82 -17.75 5.14
C GLY A 257 -4.28 -16.38 5.58
N LEU A 258 -3.09 -15.99 5.14
CA LEU A 258 -2.46 -14.73 5.51
C LEU A 258 -3.03 -13.57 4.68
N LYS A 259 -3.15 -12.40 5.32
CA LYS A 259 -3.49 -11.17 4.61
C LYS A 259 -2.31 -10.72 3.73
N PRO A 260 -2.57 -10.18 2.53
CA PRO A 260 -1.55 -9.57 1.68
C PRO A 260 -0.69 -8.56 2.45
N ASP A 261 0.63 -8.73 2.40
CA ASP A 261 1.58 -7.77 2.97
C ASP A 261 2.52 -7.23 1.89
N PRO A 262 2.37 -5.95 1.48
CA PRO A 262 3.16 -5.40 0.37
C PRO A 262 4.67 -5.33 0.68
N LEU A 263 5.08 -5.22 1.94
CA LEU A 263 6.50 -5.22 2.29
C LEU A 263 7.09 -6.63 2.21
N LEU A 264 6.36 -7.63 2.70
CA LEU A 264 6.79 -9.03 2.61
C LEU A 264 6.89 -9.47 1.14
N ARG A 265 5.93 -9.07 0.32
CA ARG A 265 5.92 -9.31 -1.13
C ARG A 265 7.07 -8.60 -1.84
N LEU A 266 7.37 -7.35 -1.46
CA LEU A 266 8.56 -6.64 -1.97
C LEU A 266 9.86 -7.36 -1.59
N MET A 267 9.98 -7.82 -0.35
CA MET A 267 11.15 -8.61 0.09
C MET A 267 11.28 -9.91 -0.71
N ALA A 268 10.18 -10.59 -1.02
CA ALA A 268 10.19 -11.80 -1.84
C ALA A 268 10.70 -11.54 -3.27
N MET A 269 10.47 -10.33 -3.78
CA MET A 269 10.95 -9.89 -5.09
C MET A 269 12.41 -9.42 -5.08
N SER A 270 13.01 -9.22 -3.91
CA SER A 270 14.34 -8.62 -3.76
C SER A 270 15.41 -9.63 -3.30
N PRO A 271 16.68 -9.44 -3.71
CA PRO A 271 17.78 -10.13 -3.06
C PRO A 271 17.92 -9.63 -1.62
N ARG A 272 18.28 -10.54 -0.71
CA ARG A 272 18.51 -10.23 0.70
C ARG A 272 19.91 -9.62 0.87
N GLU A 273 20.04 -8.34 0.50
CA GLU A 273 21.31 -7.60 0.57
C GLU A 273 21.17 -6.29 1.37
N PRO A 274 21.89 -6.12 2.48
CA PRO A 274 21.75 -4.95 3.37
C PRO A 274 21.93 -3.59 2.67
N LEU A 275 22.94 -3.47 1.80
CA LEU A 275 23.23 -2.21 1.10
C LEU A 275 22.13 -1.87 0.09
N GLN A 276 21.68 -2.85 -0.71
CA GLN A 276 20.62 -2.63 -1.69
C GLN A 276 19.31 -2.19 -1.01
N MET A 277 18.93 -2.84 0.09
CA MET A 277 17.71 -2.46 0.83
C MET A 277 17.83 -1.08 1.49
N ALA A 278 19.02 -0.69 1.96
CA ALA A 278 19.27 0.66 2.46
C ALA A 278 19.14 1.72 1.35
N LEU A 279 19.63 1.43 0.13
CA LEU A 279 19.49 2.32 -1.02
C LEU A 279 18.05 2.41 -1.52
N LEU A 280 17.35 1.28 -1.64
CA LEU A 280 15.95 1.21 -2.05
C LEU A 280 15.05 2.01 -1.12
N THR A 281 15.15 1.78 0.19
CA THR A 281 14.30 2.46 1.20
C THR A 281 14.52 3.97 1.19
N LYS A 282 15.77 4.42 1.02
CA LYS A 282 16.12 5.84 0.87
C LYS A 282 15.60 6.42 -0.45
N ARG A 283 15.79 5.72 -1.58
CA ARG A 283 15.37 6.16 -2.92
C ARG A 283 13.85 6.32 -3.01
N LEU A 284 13.10 5.38 -2.45
CA LEU A 284 11.64 5.39 -2.42
C LEU A 284 11.05 6.24 -1.27
N LYS A 285 11.91 6.83 -0.43
CA LYS A 285 11.53 7.65 0.73
C LYS A 285 10.47 6.97 1.61
N MET A 286 10.72 5.71 1.92
CA MET A 286 9.85 4.93 2.79
C MET A 286 9.80 5.54 4.20
N SER A 287 8.71 5.28 4.92
CA SER A 287 8.60 5.68 6.32
C SER A 287 9.67 4.99 7.19
N LYS A 288 9.91 5.53 8.40
CA LYS A 288 10.89 4.97 9.35
C LYS A 288 10.55 3.52 9.73
N SER A 289 9.28 3.18 9.89
CA SER A 289 8.84 1.82 10.22
C SER A 289 9.09 0.84 9.07
N GLU A 290 8.72 1.22 7.84
CA GLU A 290 8.98 0.43 6.62
C GLU A 290 10.48 0.23 6.41
N THR A 291 11.27 1.30 6.54
CA THR A 291 12.73 1.28 6.42
C THR A 291 13.36 0.33 7.43
N ASN A 292 12.96 0.41 8.70
CA ASN A 292 13.48 -0.46 9.75
C ASN A 292 13.13 -1.93 9.49
N ARG A 293 11.92 -2.21 8.99
CA ARG A 293 11.47 -3.57 8.69
C ARG A 293 12.27 -4.19 7.54
N LEU A 294 12.42 -3.50 6.40
CA LEU A 294 13.21 -3.98 5.27
C LEU A 294 14.68 -4.17 5.62
N ARG A 295 15.28 -3.21 6.34
CA ARG A 295 16.68 -3.32 6.76
C ARG A 295 16.90 -4.44 7.78
N GLY A 296 15.98 -4.59 8.74
CA GLY A 296 16.04 -5.69 9.70
C GLY A 296 15.90 -7.06 9.03
N TRP A 297 15.02 -7.19 8.04
CA TRP A 297 14.95 -8.40 7.21
C TRP A 297 16.27 -8.70 6.48
N ALA A 298 16.87 -7.68 5.85
CA ALA A 298 18.07 -7.83 5.04
C ALA A 298 19.35 -8.09 5.83
N ASP A 299 19.41 -7.64 7.09
CA ASP A 299 20.59 -7.75 7.96
C ASP A 299 21.11 -9.20 8.14
N ASP A 300 22.36 -9.38 8.56
CA ASP A 300 22.94 -10.71 8.79
C ASP A 300 23.01 -11.12 10.26
N GLY A 301 22.45 -10.30 11.17
CA GLY A 301 22.49 -10.54 12.62
C GLY A 301 21.69 -11.74 13.12
N ALA A 302 20.92 -12.43 12.27
CA ALA A 302 20.13 -13.61 12.63
C ALA A 302 20.38 -14.77 11.65
N GLN A 303 21.20 -15.73 12.07
CA GLN A 303 21.27 -17.03 11.40
C GLN A 303 20.11 -17.89 11.90
N LEU A 304 19.29 -18.39 10.98
CA LEU A 304 18.11 -19.20 11.30
C LEU A 304 18.22 -20.57 10.65
N SER A 305 17.80 -21.60 11.37
CA SER A 305 17.61 -22.96 10.88
C SER A 305 16.36 -23.57 11.54
N THR A 306 15.66 -24.44 10.82
CA THR A 306 14.49 -25.17 11.34
C THR A 306 14.85 -26.22 12.39
N ASP A 307 16.12 -26.61 12.47
CA ASP A 307 16.64 -27.60 13.43
C ASP A 307 17.26 -26.98 14.69
N MET A 308 17.21 -25.64 14.83
CA MET A 308 17.72 -24.98 16.03
C MET A 308 16.95 -25.43 17.29
N PRO A 309 17.62 -25.61 18.44
CA PRO A 309 16.95 -25.80 19.73
C PRO A 309 15.99 -24.64 20.03
N GLU A 310 14.89 -24.91 20.73
CA GLU A 310 13.87 -23.90 21.05
C GLU A 310 14.47 -22.66 21.72
N ARG A 311 15.39 -22.86 22.67
CA ARG A 311 16.14 -21.79 23.33
C ARG A 311 16.80 -20.82 22.34
N ASP A 312 17.42 -21.35 21.29
CA ASP A 312 18.16 -20.56 20.33
C ASP A 312 17.20 -19.84 19.36
N ARG A 313 16.03 -20.41 19.08
CA ARG A 313 14.92 -19.72 18.37
C ARG A 313 14.43 -18.52 19.17
N LEU A 314 14.15 -18.71 20.46
CA LEU A 314 13.71 -17.62 21.36
C LEU A 314 14.79 -16.54 21.50
N ALA A 315 16.06 -16.93 21.61
CA ALA A 315 17.18 -16.01 21.61
C ALA A 315 17.28 -15.19 20.32
N ALA A 316 17.03 -15.80 19.16
CA ALA A 316 17.00 -15.10 17.88
C ALA A 316 15.83 -14.10 17.81
N ILE A 317 14.63 -14.49 18.25
CA ILE A 317 13.46 -13.60 18.32
C ILE A 317 13.73 -12.40 19.23
N TYR A 318 14.33 -12.64 20.40
CA TYR A 318 14.68 -11.57 21.35
C TYR A 318 15.69 -10.57 20.78
N ARG A 319 16.78 -11.06 20.18
CA ARG A 319 17.90 -10.21 19.70
C ARG A 319 17.57 -9.47 18.42
N SER A 320 16.95 -10.15 17.45
CA SER A 320 16.71 -9.61 16.11
C SER A 320 15.33 -8.95 16.00
N GLY A 321 14.43 -9.23 16.94
CA GLY A 321 13.06 -8.72 16.97
C GLY A 321 12.09 -9.63 16.22
N LYS A 322 10.87 -9.73 16.76
CA LYS A 322 9.79 -10.60 16.23
C LYS A 322 9.52 -10.44 14.75
N GLN A 323 9.49 -9.21 14.24
CA GLN A 323 9.14 -8.94 12.85
C GLN A 323 10.20 -9.48 11.89
N VAL A 324 11.49 -9.39 12.26
CA VAL A 324 12.59 -9.90 11.44
C VAL A 324 12.50 -11.42 11.32
N ILE A 325 12.26 -12.12 12.43
CA ILE A 325 12.12 -13.57 12.43
C ILE A 325 10.87 -14.00 11.66
N LEU A 326 9.75 -13.29 11.84
CA LEU A 326 8.50 -13.54 11.12
C LEU A 326 8.69 -13.45 9.59
N ASP A 327 9.27 -12.34 9.11
CA ASP A 327 9.45 -12.10 7.68
C ASP A 327 10.42 -13.12 7.07
N ARG A 328 11.56 -13.39 7.72
CA ARG A 328 12.53 -14.39 7.23
C ARG A 328 11.94 -15.79 7.19
N SER A 329 11.21 -16.17 8.24
CA SER A 329 10.63 -17.52 8.32
C SER A 329 9.58 -17.73 7.25
N ARG A 330 8.70 -16.75 7.00
CA ARG A 330 7.71 -16.82 5.91
C ARG A 330 8.35 -16.87 4.54
N LEU A 331 9.37 -16.05 4.28
CA LEU A 331 10.06 -16.04 2.99
C LEU A 331 10.84 -17.35 2.75
N ARG A 332 11.42 -17.95 3.80
CA ARG A 332 12.02 -19.28 3.71
C ARG A 332 10.94 -20.33 3.45
N ALA A 333 9.85 -20.34 4.22
CA ALA A 333 8.74 -21.26 4.03
C ALA A 333 8.17 -21.21 2.59
N ALA A 334 8.05 -20.02 2.00
CA ALA A 334 7.59 -19.83 0.63
C ALA A 334 8.55 -20.41 -0.41
N GLY A 335 9.86 -20.32 -0.17
CA GLY A 335 10.90 -20.82 -1.06
C GLY A 335 11.17 -22.33 -0.96
N GLU A 336 10.67 -23.01 0.07
CA GLU A 336 10.84 -24.46 0.22
C GLU A 336 9.91 -25.25 -0.71
N SER A 337 10.46 -26.21 -1.44
CA SER A 337 9.67 -27.18 -2.22
C SER A 337 9.14 -28.33 -1.37
N ASP A 338 9.86 -28.69 -0.29
CA ASP A 338 9.42 -29.71 0.67
C ASP A 338 8.35 -29.13 1.62
N PRO A 339 7.10 -29.65 1.62
CA PRO A 339 6.05 -29.19 2.52
C PRO A 339 6.40 -29.31 4.00
N ILE A 340 7.21 -30.30 4.39
CA ILE A 340 7.62 -30.52 5.78
C ILE A 340 8.56 -29.40 6.22
N GLN A 341 9.56 -29.07 5.40
CA GLN A 341 10.47 -27.96 5.70
C GLN A 341 9.76 -26.61 5.66
N SER A 342 8.88 -26.39 4.68
CA SER A 342 8.00 -25.22 4.63
C SER A 342 7.20 -25.04 5.93
N SER A 343 6.60 -26.13 6.43
CA SER A 343 5.83 -26.13 7.68
C SER A 343 6.70 -25.85 8.90
N ARG A 344 7.93 -26.40 8.96
CA ARG A 344 8.87 -26.12 10.05
C ARG A 344 9.25 -24.64 10.14
N TRP A 345 9.41 -23.97 9.00
CA TRP A 345 9.60 -22.52 8.97
C TRP A 345 8.35 -21.77 9.45
N MET A 346 7.15 -22.23 9.09
CA MET A 346 5.91 -21.64 9.60
C MET A 346 5.76 -21.77 11.11
N VAL A 347 6.16 -22.89 11.71
CA VAL A 347 6.22 -23.03 13.18
C VAL A 347 7.12 -21.97 13.82
N LEU A 348 8.26 -21.64 13.20
CA LEU A 348 9.11 -20.54 13.68
C LEU A 348 8.46 -19.17 13.51
N ALA A 349 7.73 -18.96 12.42
CA ALA A 349 6.94 -17.75 12.18
C ALA A 349 5.87 -17.55 13.27
N ASP A 350 5.15 -18.61 13.61
CA ASP A 350 4.10 -18.59 14.64
C ASP A 350 4.68 -18.37 16.03
N LEU A 351 5.82 -19.00 16.34
CA LEU A 351 6.56 -18.76 17.58
C LEU A 351 6.96 -17.29 17.72
N ALA A 352 7.49 -16.68 16.64
CA ALA A 352 7.86 -15.27 16.63
C ALA A 352 6.65 -14.33 16.81
N MET A 353 5.48 -14.72 16.29
CA MET A 353 4.25 -13.95 16.44
C MET A 353 3.66 -14.05 17.85
N GLY A 354 3.64 -15.26 18.42
CA GLY A 354 2.97 -15.56 19.68
C GLY A 354 3.82 -15.33 20.93
N TRP A 355 5.14 -15.50 20.85
CA TRP A 355 6.01 -15.40 22.02
C TRP A 355 6.18 -13.95 22.48
N GLN A 356 5.94 -13.72 23.78
CA GLN A 356 6.22 -12.45 24.43
C GLN A 356 7.55 -12.56 25.18
N PRO A 357 8.57 -11.78 24.80
CA PRO A 357 9.84 -11.82 25.49
C PRO A 357 9.67 -11.39 26.95
N PRO A 358 10.19 -12.15 27.92
CA PRO A 358 10.17 -11.75 29.31
C PRO A 358 10.97 -10.45 29.49
N LYS A 359 10.72 -9.73 30.58
CA LYS A 359 11.50 -8.54 30.92
C LYS A 359 12.83 -8.96 31.56
N PHE A 360 13.93 -8.42 31.06
CA PHE A 360 15.24 -8.65 31.66
C PHE A 360 15.25 -8.18 33.12
N PRO A 361 15.60 -9.04 34.11
CA PRO A 361 15.31 -8.76 35.52
C PRO A 361 16.35 -7.86 36.22
N ILE A 362 17.41 -7.44 35.54
CA ILE A 362 18.48 -6.60 36.10
C ILE A 362 18.32 -5.15 35.65
N THR A 363 18.38 -4.23 36.60
CA THR A 363 18.36 -2.79 36.38
C THR A 363 19.72 -2.14 36.65
N GLY A 364 19.93 -0.91 36.15
CA GLY A 364 21.15 -0.16 36.46
C GLY A 364 21.33 0.14 37.95
N LYS A 365 20.23 0.20 38.73
CA LYS A 365 20.29 0.36 40.19
C LYS A 365 20.86 -0.89 40.87
N ASP A 366 20.49 -2.06 40.38
CA ASP A 366 20.99 -3.35 40.90
C ASP A 366 22.50 -3.49 40.67
N LEU A 367 22.98 -3.09 39.48
CA LEU A 367 24.41 -3.07 39.17
C LEU A 367 25.18 -2.08 40.05
N ALA A 368 24.62 -0.90 40.31
CA ALA A 368 25.23 0.10 41.17
C ALA A 368 25.33 -0.39 42.64
N GLN A 369 24.29 -1.06 43.14
CA GLN A 369 24.30 -1.68 44.47
C GLN A 369 25.29 -2.84 44.57
N ALA A 370 25.52 -3.55 43.47
CA ALA A 370 26.52 -4.62 43.37
C ALA A 370 27.96 -4.10 43.18
N GLY A 371 28.20 -2.79 43.20
CA GLY A 371 29.55 -2.21 43.13
C GLY A 371 30.05 -1.88 41.72
N VAL A 372 29.22 -2.05 40.68
CA VAL A 372 29.63 -1.75 39.30
C VAL A 372 29.69 -0.23 39.07
N PRO A 373 30.83 0.34 38.63
CA PRO A 373 30.96 1.76 38.42
C PRO A 373 30.07 2.25 37.26
N LYS A 374 29.45 3.42 37.44
CA LYS A 374 28.63 4.07 36.41
C LYS A 374 29.47 4.38 35.16
N GLY A 375 28.83 4.30 33.99
CA GLY A 375 29.46 4.58 32.70
C GLY A 375 29.68 3.33 31.84
N PRO A 376 30.71 3.29 30.99
CA PRO A 376 30.91 2.20 30.02
C PRO A 376 31.00 0.81 30.65
N ALA A 377 31.57 0.70 31.85
CA ALA A 377 31.69 -0.55 32.60
C ALA A 377 30.30 -1.14 32.95
N MET A 378 29.37 -0.32 33.44
CA MET A 378 27.99 -0.74 33.70
C MET A 378 27.28 -1.24 32.43
N GLY A 379 27.46 -0.55 31.30
CA GLY A 379 26.90 -0.99 30.02
C GLY A 379 27.51 -2.30 29.51
N LYS A 380 28.78 -2.59 29.83
CA LYS A 380 29.42 -3.88 29.51
C LYS A 380 28.88 -5.00 30.40
N ALA A 381 28.80 -4.78 31.72
CA ALA A 381 28.23 -5.73 32.66
C ALA A 381 26.76 -6.05 32.33
N MET A 382 25.95 -5.03 32.04
CA MET A 382 24.54 -5.20 31.64
C MET A 382 24.40 -6.13 30.44
N ARG A 383 25.15 -5.86 29.35
CA ARG A 383 25.13 -6.69 28.14
C ARG A 383 25.61 -8.11 28.39
N ALA A 384 26.58 -8.29 29.28
CA ALA A 384 27.12 -9.60 29.61
C ALA A 384 26.13 -10.46 30.42
N LEU A 385 25.44 -9.86 31.40
CA LEU A 385 24.37 -10.51 32.15
C LEU A 385 23.16 -10.82 31.28
N GLU A 386 22.77 -9.89 30.40
CA GLU A 386 21.70 -10.11 29.43
C GLU A 386 22.05 -11.28 28.49
N ALA A 387 23.29 -11.37 28.02
CA ALA A 387 23.75 -12.50 27.22
C ALA A 387 23.69 -13.83 28.00
N LEU A 388 24.02 -13.83 29.30
CA LEU A 388 23.91 -15.02 30.16
C LEU A 388 22.45 -15.45 30.35
N TRP A 389 21.56 -14.50 30.62
CA TRP A 389 20.14 -14.73 30.78
C TRP A 389 19.47 -15.26 29.50
N VAL A 390 19.86 -14.74 28.33
CA VAL A 390 19.41 -15.28 27.05
C VAL A 390 19.94 -16.71 26.84
N ARG A 391 21.20 -17.00 27.21
CA ARG A 391 21.79 -18.35 27.09
C ARG A 391 21.17 -19.39 28.02
N SER A 392 20.52 -18.98 29.11
CA SER A 392 19.75 -19.88 29.99
C SER A 392 18.31 -20.10 29.53
N GLY A 393 17.92 -19.54 28.37
CA GLY A 393 16.54 -19.59 27.91
C GLY A 393 15.62 -18.73 28.77
N PHE A 394 16.11 -17.58 29.21
CA PHE A 394 15.34 -16.59 29.97
C PHE A 394 14.90 -17.05 31.37
N SER A 395 15.51 -18.12 31.90
CA SER A 395 15.13 -18.75 33.17
C SER A 395 15.92 -18.27 34.38
N THR A 396 17.13 -17.72 34.18
CA THR A 396 18.00 -17.31 35.30
C THR A 396 17.41 -16.13 36.06
N GLU A 397 17.28 -16.27 37.37
CA GLU A 397 16.71 -15.25 38.22
C GLU A 397 17.72 -14.16 38.62
N LYS A 398 17.21 -13.02 39.06
CA LYS A 398 18.01 -11.86 39.49
C LYS A 398 19.14 -12.21 40.48
N PRO A 399 18.94 -13.00 41.54
CA PRO A 399 20.02 -13.31 42.48
C PRO A 399 21.19 -14.07 41.82
N GLN A 400 20.87 -14.99 40.90
CA GLN A 400 21.86 -15.79 40.18
C GLN A 400 22.64 -14.93 39.17
N LEU A 401 21.96 -14.00 38.48
CA LEU A 401 22.61 -13.05 37.57
C LEU A 401 23.55 -12.10 38.32
N LEU A 402 23.14 -11.60 39.50
CA LEU A 402 24.02 -10.76 40.32
C LEU A 402 25.21 -11.54 40.88
N ALA A 403 25.04 -12.82 41.22
CA ALA A 403 26.17 -13.67 41.62
C ALA A 403 27.18 -13.86 40.46
N ALA A 404 26.71 -13.89 39.22
CA ALA A 404 27.57 -14.00 38.03
C ALA A 404 28.52 -12.80 37.86
N LEU A 405 28.18 -11.61 38.39
CA LEU A 405 29.05 -10.42 38.34
C LEU A 405 30.40 -10.65 39.01
N LYS A 406 30.43 -11.40 40.11
CA LYS A 406 31.66 -11.73 40.84
C LYS A 406 32.66 -12.51 39.97
N PHE A 407 32.14 -13.40 39.12
CA PHE A 407 32.95 -14.17 38.17
C PHE A 407 33.39 -13.34 36.95
N MET A 408 32.78 -12.17 36.74
CA MET A 408 33.10 -11.22 35.66
C MET A 408 34.11 -10.15 36.07
N GLY A 409 34.63 -10.21 37.31
CA GLY A 409 35.62 -9.25 37.83
C GLY A 409 35.01 -7.93 38.30
N TYR A 410 33.75 -7.94 38.69
CA TYR A 410 33.03 -6.82 39.30
C TYR A 410 32.75 -7.04 40.78
#